data_AF-A0A1Y4ATY7-F1
#
_entry.id   AF-A0A1Y4ATY7-F1
#
_cell.length_a   1.000
_cell.length_b   1.000
_cell.length_c   1.000
_cell.angle_alpha   90.00
_cell.angle_beta   90.00
_cell.angle_gamma   90.00
#
_symmetry.space_group_name_H-M   'P 1'
#
loop_
_entity.id
_entity.type
_entity.pdbx_description
1 polymer ?
#
loop_
_entity_poly.entity_id
_entity_poly.type
_entity_poly.pdbx_seq_one_letter_code
_entity_poly.pdbx_strand_id
1 'polypeptide(L)'
;MKAIKKLLYFLAVAGTTMFASSCTEEMDYTPAPRPAGQQVYFATDMSETVNLEENSSSVTIPVYRVVADEAASFSIFATEESSLFSIPSTVDFAAGENSTNLVITYDYAKLTQDQMYPCTLTIGDTENTSPYGMSSYEFSFVAPAPWTSLGMGTYTEDVITAAYGIDNVSFEVEVQQSDSNKGLYRLKNLYRAGTGLFAIYNFADATGAASDYYITLDCSNPEAVTIAEQPLGFSIEGFGELKIFSNAPGTLANGVITFPKNGLSLNIPTVSNNRPTNASGKFKLVLPGAVDINPTVAVEFVGTYTSSDNTSSAIFKLTPNDDVASYKYAYFEGVASAAQVEGYVEGIINGTIESSEMESSGAEENLLVSIAKSGRYTLVVIPYGTAAGAAVAGTPTSLAFKYNAGGEEVPDAPAPELTLETIPAYEGYDEATSFFYRIKGANISAGKIYLNKTSVIEGSGIDIKDIINEYGEDLSDSEIEEIVSENGYENGFIKLETGTSYTFAVLVQNIDGVEVIKTLEKTL
;
A
#
# COMPACT_ATOMS: atom_id res chain seq x y z
N MET A 1 8.12 9.51 59.81
CA MET A 1 9.24 9.00 60.65
C MET A 1 8.65 8.27 61.85
N LYS A 2 9.09 7.02 62.11
CA LYS A 2 8.91 6.22 63.34
C LYS A 2 7.51 5.67 63.68
N ALA A 3 7.14 4.52 63.10
CA ALA A 3 6.42 3.45 63.83
C ALA A 3 6.47 2.06 63.14
N ILE A 4 7.46 1.79 62.29
CA ILE A 4 7.97 0.44 62.04
C ILE A 4 8.58 -0.03 63.38
N LYS A 5 7.81 -0.73 64.23
CA LYS A 5 8.32 -1.48 65.41
C LYS A 5 7.29 -2.28 66.24
N LYS A 6 6.01 -2.40 65.85
CA LYS A 6 5.01 -3.10 66.70
C LYS A 6 4.33 -4.35 66.10
N LEU A 7 4.76 -4.81 64.92
CA LEU A 7 4.26 -6.06 64.34
C LEU A 7 5.19 -7.28 64.60
N LEU A 8 6.12 -7.16 65.55
CA LEU A 8 7.16 -8.16 65.82
C LEU A 8 7.13 -8.75 67.25
N TYR A 9 6.05 -8.60 68.03
CA TYR A 9 6.11 -8.99 69.46
C TYR A 9 4.84 -9.58 70.08
N PHE A 10 4.01 -10.31 69.33
CA PHE A 10 2.95 -11.13 69.94
C PHE A 10 2.78 -12.50 69.26
N LEU A 11 3.89 -13.08 68.79
CA LEU A 11 4.07 -14.53 68.75
C LEU A 11 4.57 -14.95 70.13
N ALA A 12 3.64 -15.06 71.08
CA ALA A 12 3.89 -15.72 72.35
C ALA A 12 2.56 -16.25 72.89
N VAL A 13 2.50 -17.59 72.95
CA VAL A 13 1.61 -18.41 73.78
C VAL A 13 0.22 -18.74 73.21
N ALA A 14 -0.08 -20.05 73.27
CA ALA A 14 -1.36 -20.73 73.13
C ALA A 14 -1.80 -21.08 71.70
N GLY A 15 -1.32 -22.24 71.24
CA GLY A 15 -1.87 -22.94 70.08
C GLY A 15 -1.39 -24.38 69.91
N THR A 16 -0.83 -25.01 70.95
CA THR A 16 -0.72 -26.47 71.00
C THR A 16 -2.12 -27.07 71.03
N THR A 17 -2.53 -27.80 69.99
CA THR A 17 -2.76 -29.25 70.04
C THR A 17 -3.36 -29.77 68.74
N MET A 18 -2.77 -30.87 68.26
CA MET A 18 -3.38 -31.94 67.45
C MET A 18 -3.75 -31.63 65.99
N PHE A 19 -2.81 -31.89 65.09
CA PHE A 19 -2.99 -32.94 64.08
C PHE A 19 -1.66 -33.72 63.97
N ALA A 20 -1.68 -34.95 64.46
CA ALA A 20 -0.67 -35.95 64.17
C ALA A 20 -1.16 -36.80 62.99
N SER A 21 -0.21 -37.19 62.14
CA SER A 21 -0.28 -38.21 61.08
C SER A 21 -0.59 -37.75 59.65
N SER A 22 0.43 -37.27 58.94
CA SER A 22 1.01 -38.02 57.80
C SER A 22 2.29 -37.34 57.29
N CYS A 23 3.34 -38.14 57.11
CA CYS A 23 4.62 -37.85 56.46
C CYS A 23 5.58 -36.89 57.18
N THR A 24 6.21 -37.40 58.23
CA THR A 24 7.61 -37.08 58.52
C THR A 24 8.48 -37.67 57.41
N GLU A 25 8.72 -36.93 56.35
CA GLU A 25 10.02 -36.98 55.69
C GLU A 25 10.62 -35.60 55.93
N GLU A 26 11.60 -35.52 56.84
CA GLU A 26 12.54 -34.42 56.81
C GLU A 26 13.22 -34.53 55.44
N MET A 27 12.74 -33.73 54.47
CA MET A 27 13.54 -33.48 53.27
C MET A 27 14.76 -32.72 53.76
N ASP A 28 15.83 -33.47 54.03
CA ASP A 28 17.17 -32.92 54.07
C ASP A 28 17.35 -32.14 52.78
N TYR A 29 17.27 -30.81 52.86
CA TYR A 29 17.68 -29.95 51.77
C TYR A 29 19.14 -30.24 51.53
N THR A 30 19.40 -31.09 50.55
CA THR A 30 20.73 -31.33 50.00
C THR A 30 20.91 -30.22 48.98
N PRO A 31 21.72 -29.18 49.27
CA PRO A 31 22.00 -28.15 48.28
C PRO A 31 22.55 -28.85 47.04
N ALA A 32 22.09 -28.43 45.86
CA ALA A 32 22.70 -28.89 44.63
C ALA A 32 24.23 -28.72 44.75
N PRO A 33 25.04 -29.72 44.34
CA PRO A 33 26.49 -29.59 44.39
C PRO A 33 26.89 -28.28 43.74
N ARG A 34 27.69 -27.46 44.44
CA ARG A 34 28.22 -26.23 43.85
C ARG A 34 28.98 -26.65 42.57
N PRO A 35 28.64 -26.10 41.40
CA PRO A 35 29.34 -26.45 40.18
C PRO A 35 30.83 -26.24 40.38
N ALA A 36 31.63 -27.24 40.01
CA ALA A 36 33.07 -27.20 40.16
C ALA A 36 33.70 -26.30 39.08
N GLY A 37 34.96 -25.91 39.31
CA GLY A 37 35.72 -25.14 38.34
C GLY A 37 35.29 -23.69 38.20
N GLN A 38 35.80 -23.07 37.13
CA GLN A 38 35.61 -21.65 36.88
C GLN A 38 34.30 -21.28 36.19
N GLN A 39 33.54 -22.28 35.71
CA GLN A 39 32.19 -22.14 35.14
C GLN A 39 32.17 -21.15 33.97
N VAL A 40 32.94 -21.45 32.92
CA VAL A 40 33.00 -20.64 31.68
C VAL A 40 31.76 -20.88 30.79
N TYR A 41 31.26 -19.85 30.10
CA TYR A 41 30.05 -19.93 29.27
C TYR A 41 29.89 -18.78 28.24
N PHE A 42 29.01 -19.01 27.26
CA PHE A 42 28.38 -17.98 26.41
C PHE A 42 26.99 -17.61 26.95
N ALA A 43 26.60 -16.34 26.88
CA ALA A 43 25.30 -15.89 27.39
C ALA A 43 24.14 -16.41 26.53
N THR A 44 22.99 -16.72 27.15
CA THR A 44 21.84 -17.35 26.47
C THR A 44 21.05 -16.43 25.55
N ASP A 45 21.31 -15.13 25.60
CA ASP A 45 20.62 -14.07 24.85
C ASP A 45 21.50 -13.49 23.71
N MET A 46 22.58 -14.19 23.34
CA MET A 46 23.44 -13.78 22.24
C MET A 46 22.73 -13.91 20.88
N SER A 47 23.01 -12.99 19.97
CA SER A 47 22.38 -12.90 18.65
C SER A 47 22.78 -14.06 17.74
N GLU A 48 21.83 -14.69 17.04
CA GLU A 48 22.13 -15.71 16.02
C GLU A 48 22.84 -15.14 14.78
N THR A 49 22.94 -13.81 14.67
CA THR A 49 23.66 -13.11 13.60
C THR A 49 24.68 -12.11 14.16
N VAL A 50 25.88 -12.13 13.59
CA VAL A 50 26.96 -11.17 13.87
C VAL A 50 27.22 -10.35 12.61
N ASN A 51 26.74 -9.10 12.62
CA ASN A 51 26.97 -8.16 11.52
C ASN A 51 28.40 -7.63 11.54
N LEU A 52 29.05 -7.71 10.39
CA LEU A 52 30.41 -7.25 10.18
C LEU A 52 30.38 -5.84 9.58
N GLU A 53 31.15 -4.94 10.17
CA GLU A 53 31.17 -3.54 9.73
C GLU A 53 32.16 -3.33 8.57
N GLU A 54 31.74 -2.53 7.60
CA GLU A 54 32.62 -2.04 6.54
C GLU A 54 33.79 -1.27 7.16
N ASN A 55 35.01 -1.49 6.65
CA ASN A 55 36.26 -0.95 7.18
C ASN A 55 36.69 -1.47 8.57
N SER A 56 36.01 -2.47 9.13
CA SER A 56 36.51 -3.26 10.27
C SER A 56 37.25 -4.51 9.80
N SER A 57 38.19 -4.99 10.62
CA SER A 57 38.94 -6.23 10.41
C SER A 57 38.80 -7.23 11.55
N SER A 58 37.92 -6.96 12.53
CA SER A 58 37.70 -7.83 13.68
C SER A 58 36.33 -7.66 14.30
N VAL A 59 35.83 -8.72 14.94
CA VAL A 59 34.65 -8.73 15.79
C VAL A 59 34.94 -9.46 17.10
N THR A 60 34.28 -9.06 18.18
CA THR A 60 34.48 -9.63 19.51
C THR A 60 33.29 -10.45 19.96
N ILE A 61 33.53 -11.68 20.40
CA ILE A 61 32.51 -12.55 21.01
C ILE A 61 32.75 -12.59 22.53
N PRO A 62 31.81 -12.10 23.36
CA PRO A 62 31.98 -12.11 24.80
C PRO A 62 31.92 -13.54 25.36
N VAL A 63 32.85 -13.85 26.25
CA VAL A 63 32.90 -15.11 27.00
C VAL A 63 32.93 -14.77 28.49
N TYR A 64 32.13 -15.49 29.27
CA TYR A 64 31.93 -15.22 30.68
C TYR A 64 32.40 -16.38 31.55
N ARG A 65 32.66 -16.10 32.82
CA ARG A 65 32.89 -17.12 33.85
C ARG A 65 32.33 -16.66 35.20
N VAL A 66 32.03 -17.61 36.09
CA VAL A 66 31.43 -17.30 37.41
C VAL A 66 32.49 -17.18 38.51
N VAL A 67 33.57 -17.97 38.44
CA VAL A 67 34.66 -17.93 39.45
C VAL A 67 35.91 -17.36 38.81
N ALA A 68 36.36 -16.20 39.30
CA ALA A 68 37.42 -15.42 38.70
C ALA A 68 38.69 -15.29 39.56
N ASP A 69 38.82 -16.05 40.64
CA ASP A 69 39.89 -15.87 41.62
C ASP A 69 41.31 -15.97 41.01
N GLU A 70 41.49 -16.82 40.00
CA GLU A 70 42.78 -17.07 39.33
C GLU A 70 42.69 -16.81 37.82
N ALA A 71 43.81 -16.46 37.19
CA ALA A 71 43.90 -16.39 35.73
C ALA A 71 43.69 -17.78 35.11
N ALA A 72 43.08 -17.84 33.93
CA ALA A 72 42.81 -19.10 33.24
C ALA A 72 42.74 -18.94 31.73
N SER A 73 42.94 -20.05 31.02
CA SER A 73 42.81 -20.16 29.58
C SER A 73 41.89 -21.33 29.25
N PHE A 74 40.89 -21.10 28.40
CA PHE A 74 39.95 -22.14 27.96
C PHE A 74 40.10 -22.38 26.47
N SER A 75 40.15 -23.65 26.06
CA SER A 75 40.14 -24.01 24.64
C SER A 75 38.79 -23.70 24.01
N ILE A 76 38.84 -23.16 22.78
CA ILE A 76 37.70 -22.90 21.93
C ILE A 76 37.86 -23.75 20.67
N PHE A 77 36.85 -24.56 20.37
CA PHE A 77 36.72 -25.27 19.11
C PHE A 77 35.76 -24.51 18.21
N ALA A 78 36.17 -24.26 16.97
CA ALA A 78 35.37 -23.54 16.00
C ALA A 78 35.06 -24.42 14.79
N THR A 79 33.81 -24.39 14.34
CA THR A 79 33.39 -24.95 13.05
C THR A 79 32.99 -23.78 12.14
N GLU A 80 33.77 -23.55 11.09
CA GLU A 80 33.56 -22.49 10.09
C GLU A 80 34.20 -22.97 8.77
N GLU A 81 33.44 -23.03 7.68
CA GLU A 81 33.88 -23.71 6.45
C GLU A 81 34.52 -22.79 5.40
N SER A 82 34.28 -21.48 5.47
CA SER A 82 34.74 -20.52 4.44
C SER A 82 36.24 -20.25 4.49
N SER A 83 36.87 -20.45 5.64
CA SER A 83 38.28 -20.07 5.90
C SER A 83 38.54 -18.57 5.73
N LEU A 84 37.50 -17.74 5.77
CA LEU A 84 37.60 -16.27 5.69
C LEU A 84 37.87 -15.62 7.05
N PHE A 85 37.71 -16.39 8.13
CA PHE A 85 37.82 -15.95 9.51
C PHE A 85 39.03 -16.58 10.21
N SER A 86 39.76 -15.78 10.99
CA SER A 86 40.77 -16.28 11.92
C SER A 86 40.20 -16.28 13.33
N ILE A 87 39.85 -17.48 13.80
CA ILE A 87 39.22 -17.71 15.10
C ILE A 87 40.29 -18.25 16.06
N PRO A 88 40.57 -17.57 17.19
CA PRO A 88 41.50 -18.08 18.19
C PRO A 88 41.02 -19.39 18.80
N SER A 89 41.93 -20.33 19.04
CA SER A 89 41.63 -21.63 19.67
C SER A 89 41.62 -21.58 21.20
N THR A 90 41.85 -20.41 21.79
CA THR A 90 41.82 -20.19 23.24
C THR A 90 41.24 -18.83 23.57
N VAL A 91 40.69 -18.71 24.78
CA VAL A 91 40.29 -17.45 25.38
C VAL A 91 40.92 -17.33 26.78
N ASP A 92 41.56 -16.20 27.04
CA ASP A 92 42.32 -15.96 28.26
C ASP A 92 41.60 -14.98 29.19
N PHE A 93 41.52 -15.34 30.46
CA PHE A 93 40.99 -14.51 31.55
C PHE A 93 42.11 -14.13 32.51
N ALA A 94 42.24 -12.83 32.81
CA ALA A 94 43.10 -12.39 33.91
C ALA A 94 42.45 -12.73 35.28
N ALA A 95 43.26 -12.83 36.33
CA ALA A 95 42.73 -12.99 37.68
C ALA A 95 41.81 -11.80 38.05
N GLY A 96 40.64 -12.09 38.60
CA GLY A 96 39.60 -11.13 38.98
C GLY A 96 38.57 -10.80 37.91
N GLU A 97 38.76 -11.21 36.64
CA GLU A 97 37.82 -10.87 35.55
C GLU A 97 36.74 -11.94 35.33
N ASN A 98 35.46 -11.57 35.28
CA ASN A 98 34.34 -12.47 35.00
C ASN A 98 33.92 -12.50 33.52
N SER A 99 34.54 -11.68 32.68
CA SER A 99 34.24 -11.57 31.25
C SER A 99 35.48 -11.18 30.48
N THR A 100 35.64 -11.73 29.28
CA THR A 100 36.67 -11.35 28.31
C THR A 100 36.10 -11.51 26.89
N ASN A 101 36.85 -11.13 25.87
CA ASN A 101 36.42 -11.18 24.47
C ASN A 101 37.29 -12.12 23.65
N LEU A 102 36.66 -13.06 22.94
CA LEU A 102 37.29 -13.77 21.84
C LEU A 102 37.31 -12.86 20.61
N VAL A 103 38.50 -12.46 20.17
CA VAL A 103 38.67 -11.55 19.02
C VAL A 103 38.83 -12.36 17.74
N ILE A 104 37.83 -12.33 16.87
CA ILE A 104 37.83 -13.00 15.57
C ILE A 104 38.17 -11.98 14.49
N THR A 105 39.19 -12.26 13.67
CA THR A 105 39.63 -11.32 12.62
C THR A 105 39.25 -11.80 11.23
N TYR A 106 39.04 -10.87 10.30
CA TYR A 106 38.63 -11.15 8.93
C TYR A 106 39.14 -10.05 7.97
N ASP A 107 39.04 -10.31 6.67
CA ASP A 107 39.31 -9.37 5.59
C ASP A 107 38.00 -9.02 4.89
N TYR A 108 37.43 -7.84 5.21
CA TYR A 108 36.09 -7.46 4.74
C TYR A 108 35.96 -7.48 3.21
N ALA A 109 37.04 -7.17 2.48
CA ALA A 109 37.04 -7.14 1.02
C ALA A 109 36.89 -8.54 0.37
N LYS A 110 37.04 -9.62 1.14
CA LYS A 110 36.84 -11.00 0.67
C LYS A 110 35.45 -11.55 0.99
N LEU A 111 34.64 -10.81 1.73
CA LEU A 111 33.29 -11.21 2.09
C LEU A 111 32.32 -10.86 0.96
N THR A 112 31.39 -11.76 0.70
CA THR A 112 30.23 -11.49 -0.16
C THR A 112 29.17 -10.82 0.70
N GLN A 113 28.64 -9.68 0.23
CA GLN A 113 27.57 -8.99 0.94
C GLN A 113 26.31 -9.87 1.06
N ASP A 114 25.64 -9.79 2.20
CA ASP A 114 24.46 -10.55 2.61
C ASP A 114 24.63 -12.08 2.60
N GLN A 115 25.84 -12.60 2.34
CA GLN A 115 26.14 -14.01 2.48
C GLN A 115 26.31 -14.37 3.95
N MET A 116 25.60 -15.42 4.38
CA MET A 116 25.74 -16.00 5.72
C MET A 116 26.93 -16.96 5.77
N TYR A 117 27.82 -16.75 6.73
CA TYR A 117 28.92 -17.66 7.06
C TYR A 117 28.65 -18.29 8.43
N PRO A 118 28.10 -19.52 8.47
CA PRO A 118 27.74 -20.18 9.73
C PRO A 118 28.99 -20.51 10.54
N CYS A 119 28.92 -20.26 11.84
CA CYS A 119 29.98 -20.52 12.80
C CYS A 119 29.41 -21.14 14.07
N THR A 120 30.09 -22.17 14.57
CA THR A 120 29.84 -22.73 15.90
C THR A 120 31.09 -22.58 16.75
N LEU A 121 30.97 -21.98 17.93
CA LEU A 121 32.03 -21.92 18.94
C LEU A 121 31.68 -22.81 20.12
N THR A 122 32.57 -23.74 20.47
CA THR A 122 32.38 -24.68 21.57
C THR A 122 33.50 -24.55 22.59
N ILE A 123 33.12 -24.43 23.87
CA ILE A 123 34.08 -24.47 24.98
C ILE A 123 34.59 -25.90 25.13
N GLY A 124 35.91 -26.08 25.02
CA GLY A 124 36.55 -27.39 25.06
C GLY A 124 36.65 -28.03 26.44
N ASP A 125 36.53 -27.23 27.50
CA ASP A 125 36.60 -27.69 28.89
C ASP A 125 35.22 -28.07 29.43
N THR A 126 34.71 -29.24 29.00
CA THR A 126 33.34 -29.70 29.30
C THR A 126 33.07 -29.86 30.80
N GLU A 127 34.10 -30.11 31.60
CA GLU A 127 34.01 -30.35 33.04
C GLU A 127 33.90 -29.06 33.86
N ASN A 128 34.25 -27.90 33.28
CA ASN A 128 34.25 -26.59 33.96
C ASN A 128 33.30 -25.57 33.31
N THR A 129 32.27 -26.02 32.59
CA THR A 129 31.23 -25.16 32.01
C THR A 129 30.20 -24.72 33.06
N SER A 130 29.58 -23.56 32.85
CA SER A 130 28.48 -23.10 33.70
C SER A 130 27.17 -23.83 33.37
N PRO A 131 26.37 -24.27 34.36
CA PRO A 131 25.01 -24.75 34.12
C PRO A 131 24.02 -23.61 33.79
N TYR A 132 24.44 -22.35 33.89
CA TYR A 132 23.61 -21.16 33.70
C TYR A 132 23.88 -20.44 32.37
N GLY A 133 24.67 -21.03 31.50
CA GLY A 133 25.00 -20.47 30.20
C GLY A 133 25.21 -21.58 29.17
N MET A 134 25.52 -21.19 27.94
CA MET A 134 25.74 -22.13 26.84
C MET A 134 27.20 -22.55 26.79
N SER A 135 27.45 -23.84 26.59
CA SER A 135 28.78 -24.39 26.29
C SER A 135 29.12 -24.34 24.79
N SER A 136 28.11 -24.11 23.94
CA SER A 136 28.21 -23.95 22.50
C SER A 136 27.39 -22.74 22.06
N TYR A 137 27.90 -21.96 21.12
CA TYR A 137 27.23 -20.81 20.54
C TYR A 137 27.24 -20.92 19.02
N GLU A 138 26.03 -21.01 18.45
CA GLU A 138 25.79 -21.10 17.01
C GLU A 138 25.29 -19.75 16.50
N PHE A 139 25.93 -19.23 15.45
CA PHE A 139 25.57 -17.96 14.83
C PHE A 139 26.07 -17.91 13.38
N SER A 140 25.71 -16.86 12.64
CA SER A 140 26.29 -16.57 11.32
C SER A 140 26.95 -15.20 11.27
N PHE A 141 28.13 -15.11 10.67
CA PHE A 141 28.67 -13.82 10.26
C PHE A 141 27.98 -13.34 8.99
N VAL A 142 27.67 -12.04 8.92
CA VAL A 142 27.08 -11.41 7.74
C VAL A 142 27.74 -10.05 7.51
N ALA A 143 28.24 -9.80 6.30
CA ALA A 143 28.59 -8.45 5.86
C ALA A 143 27.35 -7.83 5.18
N PRO A 144 26.55 -6.99 5.85
CA PRO A 144 25.32 -6.48 5.25
C PRO A 144 25.64 -5.56 4.06
N ALA A 145 24.87 -5.68 2.97
CA ALA A 145 24.95 -4.70 1.89
C ALA A 145 24.59 -3.29 2.42
N PRO A 146 25.33 -2.23 2.02
CA PRO A 146 25.06 -0.89 2.51
C PRO A 146 23.82 -0.28 1.83
N TRP A 147 23.18 0.63 2.56
CA TRP A 147 21.97 1.34 2.14
C TRP A 147 22.15 2.83 2.39
N THR A 148 21.88 3.63 1.38
CA THR A 148 21.92 5.09 1.47
C THR A 148 20.54 5.65 1.78
N SER A 149 20.44 6.51 2.79
CA SER A 149 19.21 7.26 3.07
C SER A 149 18.96 8.30 1.99
N LEU A 150 17.76 8.31 1.43
CA LEU A 150 17.29 9.33 0.50
C LEU A 150 16.58 10.50 1.22
N GLY A 151 16.33 10.37 2.52
CA GLY A 151 15.56 11.33 3.32
C GLY A 151 14.13 10.88 3.57
N MET A 152 13.26 11.84 3.89
CA MET A 152 11.85 11.59 4.20
C MET A 152 11.00 11.64 2.92
N GLY A 153 10.25 10.55 2.70
CA GLY A 153 9.19 10.48 1.69
C GLY A 153 7.83 10.58 2.35
N THR A 154 6.78 10.85 1.57
CA THR A 154 5.39 10.83 2.06
C THR A 154 4.77 9.47 1.76
N TYR A 155 4.29 8.79 2.79
CA TYR A 155 3.61 7.52 2.67
C TYR A 155 2.13 7.68 3.00
N THR A 156 1.27 7.28 2.07
CA THR A 156 -0.18 7.18 2.26
C THR A 156 -0.54 5.73 2.53
N GLU A 157 -1.07 5.48 3.72
CA GLU A 157 -1.44 4.16 4.22
C GLU A 157 -2.77 3.71 3.63
N ASP A 158 -2.80 2.51 3.05
CA ASP A 158 -4.02 1.79 2.66
C ASP A 158 -3.83 0.28 2.85
N VAL A 159 -2.99 -0.13 3.81
CA VAL A 159 -2.64 -1.55 4.08
C VAL A 159 -3.37 -2.05 5.31
N ILE A 160 -3.10 -1.43 6.46
CA ILE A 160 -3.74 -1.70 7.74
C ILE A 160 -5.02 -0.89 7.86
N THR A 161 -5.07 0.37 7.40
CA THR A 161 -6.32 1.17 7.46
C THR A 161 -7.43 0.50 6.68
N ALA A 162 -7.13 -0.02 5.48
CA ALA A 162 -8.06 -0.80 4.67
C ALA A 162 -8.48 -2.10 5.37
N ALA A 163 -7.56 -2.81 6.02
CA ALA A 163 -7.88 -4.06 6.72
C ALA A 163 -8.84 -3.86 7.90
N TYR A 164 -8.76 -2.70 8.56
CA TYR A 164 -9.59 -2.30 9.70
C TYR A 164 -10.81 -1.44 9.32
N GLY A 165 -10.94 -1.02 8.06
CA GLY A 165 -12.04 -0.16 7.61
C GLY A 165 -12.02 1.24 8.25
N ILE A 166 -10.82 1.77 8.51
CA ILE A 166 -10.61 3.13 9.04
C ILE A 166 -10.09 4.06 7.93
N ASP A 167 -10.27 5.36 8.11
CA ASP A 167 -9.84 6.36 7.12
C ASP A 167 -8.31 6.30 6.88
N ASN A 168 -7.93 6.44 5.62
CA ASN A 168 -6.54 6.49 5.21
C ASN A 168 -5.82 7.70 5.84
N VAL A 169 -4.54 7.52 6.13
CA VAL A 169 -3.68 8.58 6.67
C VAL A 169 -2.38 8.66 5.88
N SER A 170 -1.81 9.85 5.79
CA SER A 170 -0.49 10.08 5.21
C SER A 170 0.48 10.59 6.27
N PHE A 171 1.72 10.10 6.25
CA PHE A 171 2.78 10.51 7.17
C PHE A 171 4.16 10.34 6.54
N GLU A 172 5.17 10.97 7.12
CA GLU A 172 6.54 10.88 6.63
C GLU A 172 7.20 9.56 7.05
N VAL A 173 7.99 8.98 6.14
CA VAL A 173 8.80 7.80 6.39
C VAL A 173 10.18 7.98 5.80
N GLU A 174 11.22 7.54 6.52
CA GLU A 174 12.58 7.54 5.96
C GLU A 174 12.68 6.43 4.90
N VAL A 175 13.09 6.83 3.70
CA VAL A 175 13.31 5.92 2.57
C VAL A 175 14.80 5.74 2.36
N GLN A 176 15.24 4.50 2.24
CA GLN A 176 16.62 4.14 1.92
C GLN A 176 16.67 3.35 0.62
N GLN A 177 17.73 3.51 -0.15
CA GLN A 177 17.98 2.77 -1.37
C GLN A 177 19.19 1.85 -1.19
N SER A 178 19.13 0.66 -1.75
CA SER A 178 20.26 -0.26 -1.78
C SER A 178 21.39 0.31 -2.64
N ASP A 179 22.61 0.29 -2.12
CA ASP A 179 23.79 0.74 -2.88
C ASP A 179 24.22 -0.28 -3.94
N SER A 180 23.86 -1.55 -3.75
CA SER A 180 24.17 -2.66 -4.65
C SER A 180 23.06 -2.93 -5.67
N ASN A 181 21.80 -2.59 -5.38
CA ASN A 181 20.66 -2.80 -6.27
C ASN A 181 19.83 -1.51 -6.48
N LYS A 182 20.07 -0.82 -7.61
CA LYS A 182 19.31 0.39 -7.95
C LYS A 182 17.83 0.08 -8.16
N GLY A 183 16.96 0.89 -7.56
CA GLY A 183 15.51 0.67 -7.58
C GLY A 183 15.00 -0.25 -6.46
N LEU A 184 15.88 -0.86 -5.67
CA LEU A 184 15.48 -1.54 -4.44
C LEU A 184 15.44 -0.52 -3.30
N TYR A 185 14.24 -0.27 -2.78
CA TYR A 185 14.01 0.66 -1.68
C TYR A 185 13.58 -0.07 -0.41
N ARG A 186 13.85 0.53 0.75
CA ARG A 186 13.26 0.11 2.02
C ARG A 186 12.74 1.29 2.82
N LEU A 187 11.59 1.11 3.45
CA LEU A 187 10.95 2.07 4.34
C LEU A 187 11.34 1.72 5.76
N LYS A 188 11.96 2.66 6.46
CA LYS A 188 12.40 2.46 7.83
C LYS A 188 11.27 2.76 8.83
N ASN A 189 11.05 1.85 9.77
CA ASN A 189 10.19 2.00 10.93
C ASN A 189 8.73 2.35 10.59
N LEU A 190 8.22 1.79 9.50
CA LEU A 190 6.86 2.07 9.03
C LEU A 190 5.78 1.67 10.05
N TYR A 191 5.95 0.51 10.71
CA TYR A 191 5.03 -0.05 11.71
C TYR A 191 5.73 -0.42 13.02
N ARG A 192 6.91 0.13 13.29
CA ARG A 192 7.62 -0.10 14.55
C ARG A 192 6.85 0.54 15.71
N ALA A 193 6.95 -0.03 16.90
CA ALA A 193 6.30 0.52 18.09
C ALA A 193 6.67 2.01 18.29
N GLY A 194 5.65 2.87 18.36
CA GLY A 194 5.78 4.31 18.58
C GLY A 194 6.21 5.14 17.35
N THR A 195 6.20 4.58 16.14
CA THR A 195 6.50 5.30 14.90
C THR A 195 5.43 5.07 13.84
N GLY A 196 5.45 5.86 12.75
CA GLY A 196 4.58 5.70 11.60
C GLY A 196 3.10 5.56 11.99
N LEU A 197 2.44 4.51 11.50
CA LEU A 197 1.03 4.26 11.80
C LEU A 197 0.74 4.09 13.30
N PHE A 198 1.67 3.47 14.06
CA PHE A 198 1.53 3.20 15.49
C PHE A 198 1.74 4.45 16.36
N ALA A 199 2.29 5.53 15.80
CA ALA A 199 2.31 6.84 16.45
C ALA A 199 0.97 7.59 16.30
N ILE A 200 0.20 7.26 15.27
CA ILE A 200 -1.08 7.89 14.92
C ILE A 200 -2.24 7.16 15.59
N TYR A 201 -2.21 5.82 15.53
CA TYR A 201 -3.24 4.95 16.08
C TYR A 201 -2.66 4.07 17.18
N ASN A 202 -3.43 3.92 18.27
CA ASN A 202 -3.07 3.04 19.37
C ASN A 202 -3.72 1.65 19.17
N PHE A 203 -2.92 0.66 18.77
CA PHE A 203 -3.34 -0.73 18.67
C PHE A 203 -2.99 -1.45 19.98
N ALA A 204 -3.92 -1.44 20.94
CA ALA A 204 -3.69 -1.95 22.30
C ALA A 204 -3.37 -3.47 22.35
N ASP A 205 -3.78 -4.20 21.32
CA ASP A 205 -3.57 -5.63 21.10
C ASP A 205 -2.34 -5.94 20.24
N ALA A 206 -1.60 -4.92 19.79
CA ALA A 206 -0.44 -5.10 18.92
C ALA A 206 0.90 -4.87 19.65
N THR A 207 1.88 -5.72 19.34
CA THR A 207 3.26 -5.62 19.81
C THR A 207 4.17 -5.39 18.61
N GLY A 208 4.72 -4.18 18.48
CA GLY A 208 5.68 -3.82 17.43
C GLY A 208 7.13 -4.16 17.78
N ALA A 209 8.00 -4.18 16.78
CA ALA A 209 9.43 -4.40 16.94
C ALA A 209 10.08 -3.38 17.90
N ALA A 210 11.03 -3.84 18.72
CA ALA A 210 11.78 -3.00 19.65
C ALA A 210 12.95 -2.27 18.98
N SER A 211 13.59 -2.91 17.99
CA SER A 211 14.67 -2.36 17.16
C SER A 211 14.11 -1.73 15.88
N ASP A 212 15.00 -1.12 15.08
CA ASP A 212 14.65 -0.68 13.73
C ASP A 212 14.09 -1.85 12.90
N TYR A 213 13.07 -1.57 12.08
CA TYR A 213 12.43 -2.53 11.19
C TYR A 213 12.23 -1.92 9.81
N TYR A 214 12.28 -2.73 8.75
CA TYR A 214 12.28 -2.25 7.37
C TYR A 214 11.28 -3.02 6.50
N ILE A 215 10.58 -2.30 5.63
CA ILE A 215 9.73 -2.89 4.57
C ILE A 215 10.38 -2.61 3.22
N THR A 216 10.68 -3.64 2.46
CA THR A 216 11.40 -3.56 1.18
C THR A 216 10.43 -3.57 0.00
N LEU A 217 10.65 -2.69 -0.97
CA LEU A 217 9.94 -2.61 -2.25
C LEU A 217 10.97 -2.77 -3.38
N ASP A 218 10.74 -3.73 -4.26
CA ASP A 218 11.55 -3.90 -5.47
C ASP A 218 10.95 -3.10 -6.61
N CYS A 219 11.58 -1.96 -6.93
CA CYS A 219 11.25 -1.10 -8.06
C CYS A 219 12.35 -1.14 -9.13
N SER A 220 13.17 -2.20 -9.18
CA SER A 220 14.20 -2.37 -10.22
C SER A 220 13.60 -2.38 -11.62
N ASN A 221 12.36 -2.85 -11.76
CA ASN A 221 11.49 -2.59 -12.90
C ASN A 221 10.40 -1.56 -12.49
N PRO A 222 10.46 -0.31 -12.99
CA PRO A 222 9.51 0.73 -12.61
C PRO A 222 8.07 0.47 -13.10
N GLU A 223 7.87 -0.38 -14.10
CA GLU A 223 6.52 -0.76 -14.59
C GLU A 223 5.98 -2.03 -13.91
N ALA A 224 6.81 -2.70 -13.09
CA ALA A 224 6.44 -3.93 -12.40
C ALA A 224 7.02 -3.94 -10.98
N VAL A 225 6.64 -2.95 -10.18
CA VAL A 225 7.06 -2.84 -8.78
C VAL A 225 6.45 -3.97 -7.98
N THR A 226 7.24 -4.61 -7.11
CA THR A 226 6.77 -5.73 -6.29
C THR A 226 7.14 -5.59 -4.82
N ILE A 227 6.35 -6.27 -3.99
CA ILE A 227 6.61 -6.49 -2.56
C ILE A 227 6.60 -8.00 -2.36
N ALA A 228 7.79 -8.59 -2.16
CA ALA A 228 7.89 -9.98 -1.75
C ALA A 228 7.23 -10.18 -0.37
N GLU A 229 6.70 -11.38 -0.12
CA GLU A 229 6.09 -11.68 1.18
C GLU A 229 7.12 -11.46 2.29
N GLN A 230 6.81 -10.52 3.18
CA GLN A 230 7.67 -10.13 4.27
C GLN A 230 6.84 -9.71 5.48
N PRO A 231 7.33 -9.95 6.72
CA PRO A 231 6.63 -9.49 7.90
C PRO A 231 6.59 -7.96 7.98
N LEU A 232 5.59 -7.44 8.66
CA LEU A 232 5.41 -6.00 8.86
C LEU A 232 6.16 -5.44 10.08
N GLY A 233 6.76 -6.32 10.89
CA GLY A 233 7.51 -5.94 12.08
C GLY A 233 6.64 -5.71 13.31
N PHE A 234 5.42 -6.25 13.32
CA PHE A 234 4.55 -6.26 14.49
C PHE A 234 3.66 -7.50 14.50
N SER A 235 3.24 -7.92 15.69
CA SER A 235 2.27 -8.98 15.92
C SER A 235 1.01 -8.43 16.56
N ILE A 236 -0.13 -9.06 16.30
CA ILE A 236 -1.40 -8.74 16.97
C ILE A 236 -1.85 -9.96 17.77
N GLU A 237 -2.34 -9.74 18.99
CA GLU A 237 -2.90 -10.79 19.84
C GLU A 237 -4.00 -11.54 19.08
N GLY A 238 -3.90 -12.87 19.04
CA GLY A 238 -4.83 -13.73 18.30
C GLY A 238 -4.63 -13.81 16.78
N PHE A 239 -3.85 -12.92 16.16
CA PHE A 239 -3.55 -12.95 14.72
C PHE A 239 -2.12 -13.35 14.36
N GLY A 240 -1.17 -13.16 15.28
CA GLY A 240 0.25 -13.43 15.03
C GLY A 240 0.93 -12.27 14.29
N GLU A 241 2.08 -12.54 13.69
CA GLU A 241 2.84 -11.56 12.91
C GLU A 241 2.23 -11.42 11.51
N LEU A 242 1.80 -10.21 11.18
CA LEU A 242 1.23 -9.90 9.87
C LEU A 242 2.34 -9.77 8.84
N LYS A 243 2.09 -10.27 7.63
CA LYS A 243 2.98 -10.11 6.48
C LYS A 243 2.27 -9.43 5.32
N ILE A 244 3.02 -8.70 4.50
CA ILE A 244 2.53 -8.04 3.30
C ILE A 244 3.19 -8.64 2.06
N PHE A 245 2.44 -8.70 0.96
CA PHE A 245 2.96 -8.99 -0.37
C PHE A 245 2.11 -8.31 -1.45
N SER A 246 2.67 -8.16 -2.65
CA SER A 246 1.93 -7.69 -3.83
C SER A 246 1.32 -8.87 -4.60
N ASN A 247 0.03 -8.78 -4.91
CA ASN A 247 -0.69 -9.71 -5.80
C ASN A 247 -0.78 -9.22 -7.24
N ALA A 248 -0.64 -7.92 -7.45
CA ALA A 248 -0.53 -7.30 -8.75
C ALA A 248 0.70 -6.38 -8.77
N PRO A 249 1.38 -6.23 -9.93
CA PRO A 249 2.49 -5.30 -10.04
C PRO A 249 2.02 -3.87 -9.77
N GLY A 250 2.83 -3.13 -9.01
CA GLY A 250 2.71 -1.68 -8.87
C GLY A 250 3.53 -0.95 -9.94
N THR A 251 3.57 0.37 -9.83
CA THR A 251 4.36 1.26 -10.71
C THR A 251 5.18 2.24 -9.90
N LEU A 252 6.33 2.64 -10.46
CA LEU A 252 7.15 3.77 -10.04
C LEU A 252 7.20 4.75 -11.20
N ALA A 253 6.47 5.86 -11.10
CA ALA A 253 6.44 6.92 -12.10
C ALA A 253 6.75 8.26 -11.43
N ASN A 254 7.72 9.01 -11.97
CA ASN A 254 8.09 10.35 -11.47
C ASN A 254 8.40 10.41 -9.96
N GLY A 255 8.97 9.33 -9.40
CA GLY A 255 9.28 9.24 -7.98
C GLY A 255 8.06 8.91 -7.09
N VAL A 256 6.92 8.56 -7.67
CA VAL A 256 5.72 8.11 -6.96
C VAL A 256 5.52 6.62 -7.20
N ILE A 257 5.46 5.85 -6.11
CA ILE A 257 5.19 4.41 -6.13
C ILE A 257 3.74 4.18 -5.76
N THR A 258 3.00 3.44 -6.59
CA THR A 258 1.60 3.09 -6.36
C THR A 258 1.34 1.62 -6.67
N PHE A 259 0.26 1.07 -6.10
CA PHE A 259 -0.27 -0.24 -6.45
C PHE A 259 -1.73 -0.10 -6.87
N PRO A 260 -2.22 -0.93 -7.82
CA PRO A 260 -3.63 -0.92 -8.19
C PRO A 260 -4.49 -1.26 -6.98
N LYS A 261 -5.76 -0.82 -6.99
CA LYS A 261 -6.75 -1.16 -5.98
C LYS A 261 -6.83 -2.68 -5.80
N ASN A 262 -6.80 -3.16 -4.56
CA ASN A 262 -6.69 -4.58 -4.20
C ASN A 262 -5.40 -5.30 -4.67
N GLY A 263 -4.41 -4.57 -5.16
CA GLY A 263 -3.15 -5.10 -5.68
C GLY A 263 -2.17 -5.59 -4.61
N LEU A 264 -2.46 -5.33 -3.33
CA LEU A 264 -1.68 -5.78 -2.18
C LEU A 264 -2.49 -6.77 -1.35
N SER A 265 -1.81 -7.59 -0.56
CA SER A 265 -2.48 -8.51 0.37
C SER A 265 -1.69 -8.73 1.65
N LEU A 266 -2.44 -9.09 2.68
CA LEU A 266 -1.94 -9.47 3.98
C LEU A 266 -2.02 -10.98 4.16
N ASN A 267 -0.94 -11.57 4.65
CA ASN A 267 -0.97 -12.86 5.33
C ASN A 267 -1.17 -12.60 6.82
N ILE A 268 -2.31 -13.06 7.33
CA ILE A 268 -2.75 -13.02 8.72
C ILE A 268 -2.79 -14.48 9.19
N PRO A 269 -1.75 -14.97 9.90
CA PRO A 269 -1.53 -16.40 10.17
C PRO A 269 -2.75 -17.19 10.65
N THR A 270 -3.63 -16.59 11.45
CA THR A 270 -4.80 -17.28 12.02
C THR A 270 -6.11 -17.06 11.26
N VAL A 271 -6.11 -16.23 10.21
CA VAL A 271 -7.33 -15.79 9.51
C VAL A 271 -7.28 -16.10 8.01
N SER A 272 -6.24 -15.66 7.32
CA SER A 272 -6.12 -15.77 5.87
C SER A 272 -4.67 -15.55 5.46
N ASN A 273 -4.17 -16.36 4.55
CA ASN A 273 -2.85 -16.15 3.94
C ASN A 273 -2.90 -15.19 2.72
N ASN A 274 -4.07 -14.68 2.36
CA ASN A 274 -4.27 -13.83 1.19
C ASN A 274 -5.47 -12.90 1.36
N ARG A 275 -5.46 -12.04 2.40
CA ARG A 275 -6.50 -11.03 2.60
C ARG A 275 -6.21 -9.80 1.74
N PRO A 276 -7.05 -9.44 0.75
CA PRO A 276 -6.86 -8.23 -0.04
C PRO A 276 -6.78 -6.98 0.82
N THR A 277 -5.89 -6.06 0.46
CA THR A 277 -5.76 -4.72 1.04
C THR A 277 -5.46 -3.69 -0.06
N ASN A 278 -5.23 -2.42 0.26
CA ASN A 278 -5.28 -1.31 -0.71
C ASN A 278 -6.69 -1.19 -1.32
N ALA A 279 -7.72 -1.31 -0.49
CA ALA A 279 -9.11 -1.37 -0.93
C ALA A 279 -9.62 -0.02 -1.47
N SER A 280 -9.03 1.09 -1.04
CA SER A 280 -9.31 2.42 -1.59
C SER A 280 -8.48 2.71 -2.84
N GLY A 281 -7.43 1.93 -3.10
CA GLY A 281 -6.45 2.20 -4.15
C GLY A 281 -5.55 3.39 -3.83
N LYS A 282 -5.41 3.74 -2.54
CA LYS A 282 -4.71 4.95 -2.08
C LYS A 282 -3.30 4.71 -1.59
N PHE A 283 -2.84 3.45 -1.52
CA PHE A 283 -1.45 3.15 -1.22
C PHE A 283 -0.54 3.95 -2.14
N LYS A 284 0.30 4.79 -1.53
CA LYS A 284 1.21 5.65 -2.28
C LYS A 284 2.46 5.94 -1.47
N LEU A 285 3.63 5.81 -2.08
CA LEU A 285 4.89 6.30 -1.54
C LEU A 285 5.47 7.34 -2.50
N VAL A 286 5.50 8.59 -2.07
CA VAL A 286 6.18 9.69 -2.75
C VAL A 286 7.62 9.70 -2.25
N LEU A 287 8.57 9.36 -3.11
CA LEU A 287 9.99 9.33 -2.77
C LEU A 287 10.49 10.74 -2.39
N PRO A 288 11.55 10.83 -1.55
CA PRO A 288 12.13 12.12 -1.17
C PRO A 288 12.47 12.99 -2.40
N GLY A 289 12.00 14.24 -2.38
CA GLY A 289 12.21 15.20 -3.47
C GLY A 289 11.31 15.03 -4.69
N ALA A 290 10.48 13.98 -4.75
CA ALA A 290 9.43 13.85 -5.76
C ALA A 290 8.24 14.75 -5.44
N VAL A 291 7.49 15.11 -6.47
CA VAL A 291 6.24 15.86 -6.35
C VAL A 291 5.12 15.00 -6.92
N ASP A 292 4.12 14.75 -6.09
CA ASP A 292 2.92 14.00 -6.44
C ASP A 292 1.93 14.95 -7.10
N ILE A 293 1.90 14.93 -8.43
CA ILE A 293 0.99 15.72 -9.27
C ILE A 293 0.01 14.80 -9.98
N ASN A 294 -1.22 15.26 -10.15
CA ASN A 294 -2.25 14.59 -10.93
C ASN A 294 -2.99 15.61 -11.81
N PRO A 295 -2.39 16.03 -12.94
CA PRO A 295 -3.00 17.03 -13.82
C PRO A 295 -4.32 16.53 -14.39
N THR A 296 -5.39 17.32 -14.28
CA THR A 296 -6.71 17.00 -14.84
C THR A 296 -7.35 18.25 -15.44
N VAL A 297 -8.17 18.08 -16.47
CA VAL A 297 -8.91 19.18 -17.12
C VAL A 297 -10.35 18.76 -17.38
N ALA A 298 -11.31 19.64 -17.15
CA ALA A 298 -12.67 19.47 -17.70
C ALA A 298 -12.81 20.28 -19.00
N VAL A 299 -13.52 19.73 -19.98
CA VAL A 299 -13.67 20.32 -21.31
C VAL A 299 -15.15 20.46 -21.64
N GLU A 300 -15.59 21.66 -22.02
CA GLU A 300 -16.96 21.97 -22.43
C GLU A 300 -16.94 22.64 -23.81
N PHE A 301 -17.82 22.23 -24.73
CA PHE A 301 -18.00 22.90 -26.01
C PHE A 301 -18.95 24.09 -25.86
N VAL A 302 -18.45 25.31 -26.06
CA VAL A 302 -19.19 26.56 -25.82
C VAL A 302 -19.90 27.06 -27.08
N GLY A 303 -19.43 26.62 -28.26
CA GLY A 303 -20.06 26.96 -29.54
C GLY A 303 -19.04 27.33 -30.61
N THR A 304 -19.48 28.16 -31.55
CA THR A 304 -18.68 28.59 -32.70
C THR A 304 -18.35 30.06 -32.63
N TYR A 305 -17.10 30.40 -32.95
CA TYR A 305 -16.62 31.76 -33.13
C TYR A 305 -16.29 31.98 -34.58
N THR A 306 -16.78 33.07 -35.16
CA THR A 306 -16.35 33.52 -36.48
C THR A 306 -15.59 34.82 -36.31
N SER A 307 -14.29 34.82 -36.62
CA SER A 307 -13.46 36.02 -36.59
C SER A 307 -13.79 36.97 -37.74
N SER A 308 -13.29 38.21 -37.65
CA SER A 308 -13.52 39.27 -38.65
C SER A 308 -12.99 38.94 -40.06
N ASP A 309 -12.14 37.94 -40.20
CA ASP A 309 -11.62 37.42 -41.47
C ASP A 309 -12.45 36.24 -42.02
N ASN A 310 -13.61 35.95 -41.40
CA ASN A 310 -14.50 34.81 -41.67
C ASN A 310 -13.92 33.43 -41.37
N THR A 311 -12.83 33.33 -40.60
CA THR A 311 -12.37 32.04 -40.07
C THR A 311 -13.34 31.59 -38.97
N SER A 312 -13.92 30.40 -39.13
CA SER A 312 -14.77 29.79 -38.09
C SER A 312 -13.92 28.83 -37.24
N SER A 313 -14.08 28.92 -35.92
CA SER A 313 -13.42 28.06 -34.94
C SER A 313 -14.43 27.53 -33.93
N ALA A 314 -14.21 26.32 -33.44
CA ALA A 314 -14.86 25.77 -32.27
C ALA A 314 -14.25 26.41 -31.01
N ILE A 315 -15.09 26.80 -30.05
CA ILE A 315 -14.65 27.30 -28.74
C ILE A 315 -14.90 26.21 -27.71
N PHE A 316 -13.87 25.88 -26.94
CA PHE A 316 -13.97 25.02 -25.78
C PHE A 316 -13.58 25.78 -24.52
N LYS A 317 -14.32 25.59 -23.44
CA LYS A 317 -13.94 26.02 -22.10
C LYS A 317 -13.14 24.90 -21.45
N LEU A 318 -11.92 25.21 -21.05
CA LEU A 318 -11.05 24.32 -20.28
C LEU A 318 -11.09 24.75 -18.81
N THR A 319 -11.22 23.79 -17.91
CA THR A 319 -11.15 23.99 -16.45
C THR A 319 -10.08 23.07 -15.87
N PRO A 320 -8.81 23.52 -15.79
CA PRO A 320 -7.72 22.74 -15.21
C PRO A 320 -7.80 22.66 -13.67
N ASN A 321 -7.18 21.65 -13.08
CA ASN A 321 -6.80 21.69 -11.66
C ASN A 321 -5.42 22.37 -11.47
N ASP A 322 -5.02 22.55 -10.20
CA ASP A 322 -3.79 23.26 -9.82
C ASP A 322 -2.49 22.60 -10.34
N ASP A 323 -2.55 21.33 -10.75
CA ASP A 323 -1.39 20.58 -11.23
C ASP A 323 -1.12 20.76 -12.74
N VAL A 324 -2.02 21.41 -13.48
CA VAL A 324 -1.87 21.61 -14.93
C VAL A 324 -0.97 22.82 -15.21
N ALA A 325 0.08 22.58 -15.98
CA ALA A 325 0.96 23.59 -16.55
C ALA A 325 0.65 23.88 -18.03
N SER A 326 0.27 22.86 -18.81
CA SER A 326 -0.02 23.00 -20.25
C SER A 326 -0.95 21.91 -20.76
N TYR A 327 -1.33 21.98 -22.04
CA TYR A 327 -2.16 21.00 -22.73
C TYR A 327 -1.54 20.61 -24.06
N LYS A 328 -1.70 19.34 -24.43
CA LYS A 328 -1.72 18.92 -25.84
C LYS A 328 -3.14 18.63 -26.27
N TYR A 329 -3.51 19.00 -27.49
CA TYR A 329 -4.82 18.69 -28.01
C TYR A 329 -4.81 18.41 -29.52
N ALA A 330 -5.74 17.57 -29.93
CA ALA A 330 -6.03 17.28 -31.34
C ALA A 330 -7.51 16.97 -31.51
N TYR A 331 -8.03 17.16 -32.72
CA TYR A 331 -9.41 16.82 -33.06
C TYR A 331 -9.46 15.81 -34.21
N PHE A 332 -10.51 15.01 -34.22
CA PHE A 332 -10.71 13.90 -35.16
C PHE A 332 -12.10 13.97 -35.77
N GLU A 333 -12.24 13.64 -37.05
CA GLU A 333 -13.55 13.56 -37.72
C GLU A 333 -14.36 12.38 -37.15
N GLY A 334 -15.63 12.63 -36.83
CA GLY A 334 -16.56 11.65 -36.27
C GLY A 334 -16.63 11.63 -34.75
N VAL A 335 -17.52 10.78 -34.23
CA VAL A 335 -17.63 10.43 -32.80
C VAL A 335 -16.79 9.19 -32.58
N ALA A 336 -15.71 9.31 -31.81
CA ALA A 336 -14.77 8.21 -31.56
C ALA A 336 -15.31 7.27 -30.46
N SER A 337 -15.06 5.96 -30.60
CA SER A 337 -15.24 4.99 -29.51
C SER A 337 -14.14 5.12 -28.45
N ALA A 338 -14.31 4.48 -27.28
CA ALA A 338 -13.30 4.52 -26.22
C ALA A 338 -11.94 3.97 -26.70
N ALA A 339 -11.95 2.85 -27.42
CA ALA A 339 -10.75 2.26 -28.01
C ALA A 339 -10.04 3.19 -29.04
N GLN A 340 -10.81 4.01 -29.78
CA GLN A 340 -10.23 4.99 -30.69
C GLN A 340 -9.59 6.14 -29.92
N VAL A 341 -10.27 6.63 -28.86
CA VAL A 341 -9.73 7.69 -27.98
C VAL A 341 -8.44 7.24 -27.32
N GLU A 342 -8.34 6.00 -26.83
CA GLU A 342 -7.10 5.45 -26.28
C GLU A 342 -5.95 5.50 -27.29
N GLY A 343 -6.20 5.06 -28.53
CA GLY A 343 -5.21 5.14 -29.61
C GLY A 343 -4.82 6.58 -29.97
N TYR A 344 -5.76 7.53 -29.90
CA TYR A 344 -5.46 8.96 -30.10
C TYR A 344 -4.60 9.52 -28.98
N VAL A 345 -4.92 9.21 -27.72
CA VAL A 345 -4.15 9.65 -26.54
C VAL A 345 -2.72 9.13 -26.63
N GLU A 346 -2.54 7.82 -26.88
CA GLU A 346 -1.21 7.22 -27.03
C GLU A 346 -0.43 7.90 -28.16
N GLY A 347 -1.07 8.10 -29.31
CA GLY A 347 -0.46 8.74 -30.47
C GLY A 347 -0.05 10.19 -30.25
N ILE A 348 -0.83 10.95 -29.48
CA ILE A 348 -0.50 12.33 -29.11
C ILE A 348 0.67 12.36 -28.11
N ILE A 349 0.67 11.46 -27.12
CA ILE A 349 1.73 11.37 -26.10
C ILE A 349 3.06 10.98 -26.74
N ASN A 350 3.07 9.95 -27.59
CA ASN A 350 4.28 9.45 -28.24
C ASN A 350 4.70 10.26 -29.49
N GLY A 351 3.88 11.23 -29.92
CA GLY A 351 4.15 12.14 -31.03
C GLY A 351 3.92 11.56 -32.43
N THR A 352 3.27 10.40 -32.55
CA THR A 352 2.89 9.82 -33.85
C THR A 352 1.66 10.50 -34.46
N ILE A 353 0.85 11.17 -33.65
CA ILE A 353 -0.25 12.03 -34.07
C ILE A 353 0.16 13.49 -33.81
N GLU A 354 0.09 14.32 -34.86
CA GLU A 354 0.30 15.76 -34.70
C GLU A 354 -0.76 16.35 -33.76
N SER A 355 -0.31 17.17 -32.81
CA SER A 355 -1.14 17.87 -31.85
C SER A 355 -0.69 19.31 -31.71
N SER A 356 -1.59 20.15 -31.24
CA SER A 356 -1.29 21.53 -30.85
C SER A 356 -1.03 21.60 -29.35
N GLU A 357 -0.27 22.63 -28.94
CA GLU A 357 0.09 22.88 -27.55
C GLU A 357 -0.45 24.24 -27.08
N MET A 358 -0.85 24.32 -25.82
CA MET A 358 -1.29 25.54 -25.16
C MET A 358 -0.81 25.55 -23.70
N GLU A 359 -0.20 26.64 -23.26
CA GLU A 359 0.13 26.84 -21.83
C GLU A 359 -1.13 27.10 -21.03
N SER A 360 -1.21 26.57 -19.81
CA SER A 360 -2.32 26.84 -18.90
C SER A 360 -2.11 28.16 -18.15
N SER A 361 -3.19 28.90 -17.99
CA SER A 361 -3.24 30.05 -17.09
C SER A 361 -3.49 29.68 -15.62
N GLY A 362 -3.75 28.41 -15.31
CA GLY A 362 -4.13 27.92 -13.98
C GLY A 362 -5.56 28.30 -13.56
N ALA A 363 -6.39 28.73 -14.51
CA ALA A 363 -7.79 29.09 -14.30
C ALA A 363 -8.62 28.69 -15.53
N GLU A 364 -9.94 28.92 -15.47
CA GLU A 364 -10.82 28.68 -16.62
C GLU A 364 -10.35 29.49 -17.85
N GLU A 365 -10.20 28.81 -18.98
CA GLU A 365 -9.66 29.41 -20.20
C GLU A 365 -10.31 28.86 -21.48
N ASN A 366 -10.28 29.66 -22.54
CA ASN A 366 -10.89 29.31 -23.81
C ASN A 366 -9.85 28.77 -24.79
N LEU A 367 -10.13 27.57 -25.30
CA LEU A 367 -9.40 26.96 -26.40
C LEU A 367 -10.15 27.19 -27.72
N LEU A 368 -9.45 27.74 -28.72
CA LEU A 368 -9.96 27.94 -30.07
C LEU A 368 -9.37 26.90 -31.02
N VAL A 369 -10.24 26.09 -31.63
CA VAL A 369 -9.84 25.05 -32.58
C VAL A 369 -10.41 25.39 -33.95
N SER A 370 -9.53 25.66 -34.91
CA SER A 370 -9.92 25.99 -36.29
C SER A 370 -10.29 24.72 -37.06
N ILE A 371 -11.55 24.64 -37.49
CA ILE A 371 -12.10 23.49 -38.21
C ILE A 371 -12.70 23.98 -39.52
N ALA A 372 -12.27 23.39 -40.63
CA ALA A 372 -12.59 23.89 -41.96
C ALA A 372 -13.99 23.54 -42.47
N LYS A 373 -14.59 22.46 -41.97
CA LYS A 373 -15.86 21.91 -42.46
C LYS A 373 -16.85 21.71 -41.33
N SER A 374 -18.13 21.83 -41.66
CA SER A 374 -19.20 21.38 -40.78
C SER A 374 -19.16 19.86 -40.64
N GLY A 375 -19.41 19.37 -39.43
CA GLY A 375 -19.38 17.94 -39.16
C GLY A 375 -19.49 17.61 -37.68
N ARG A 376 -19.37 16.32 -37.39
CA ARG A 376 -19.18 15.82 -36.03
C ARG A 376 -17.71 15.51 -35.84
N TYR A 377 -17.21 15.82 -34.65
CA TYR A 377 -15.81 15.70 -34.32
C TYR A 377 -15.65 15.20 -32.89
N THR A 378 -14.47 14.68 -32.59
CA THR A 378 -14.02 14.37 -31.24
C THR A 378 -12.78 15.18 -30.95
N LEU A 379 -12.81 15.99 -29.89
CA LEU A 379 -11.64 16.68 -29.35
C LEU A 379 -11.01 15.78 -28.29
N VAL A 380 -9.69 15.65 -28.31
CA VAL A 380 -8.89 15.02 -27.25
C VAL A 380 -7.97 16.08 -26.67
N VAL A 381 -8.00 16.25 -25.35
CA VAL A 381 -7.14 17.18 -24.59
C VAL A 381 -6.39 16.39 -23.54
N ILE A 382 -5.07 16.54 -23.50
CA ILE A 382 -4.19 15.89 -22.53
C ILE A 382 -3.54 17.00 -21.69
N PRO A 383 -3.92 17.15 -20.41
CA PRO A 383 -3.26 18.09 -19.52
C PRO A 383 -1.86 17.57 -19.16
N TYR A 384 -0.91 18.47 -18.98
CA TYR A 384 0.45 18.19 -18.53
C TYR A 384 0.75 19.04 -17.32
N GLY A 385 1.34 18.44 -16.30
CA GLY A 385 1.95 19.13 -15.16
C GLY A 385 3.47 19.07 -15.22
N THR A 386 4.13 19.61 -14.19
CA THR A 386 5.59 19.54 -14.07
C THR A 386 6.00 18.91 -12.75
N ALA A 387 6.67 17.76 -12.80
CA ALA A 387 7.28 17.11 -11.64
C ALA A 387 8.78 16.97 -11.86
N ALA A 388 9.58 17.40 -10.88
CA ALA A 388 11.05 17.36 -10.94
C ALA A 388 11.66 17.95 -12.24
N GLY A 389 11.00 18.95 -12.84
CA GLY A 389 11.44 19.60 -14.07
C GLY A 389 11.10 18.84 -15.37
N ALA A 390 10.38 17.72 -15.30
CA ALA A 390 9.87 16.99 -16.44
C ALA A 390 8.35 17.18 -16.59
N ALA A 391 7.88 17.24 -17.84
CA ALA A 391 6.46 17.26 -18.15
C ALA A 391 5.84 15.89 -17.86
N VAL A 392 4.72 15.86 -17.14
CA VAL A 392 3.98 14.65 -16.78
C VAL A 392 2.59 14.75 -17.36
N ALA A 393 2.23 13.81 -18.24
CA ALA A 393 0.87 13.71 -18.75
C ALA A 393 -0.09 13.34 -17.62
N GLY A 394 -1.21 14.06 -17.55
CA GLY A 394 -2.30 13.81 -16.62
C GLY A 394 -3.42 12.99 -17.25
N THR A 395 -4.60 13.02 -16.62
CA THR A 395 -5.79 12.31 -17.12
C THR A 395 -6.32 13.00 -18.39
N PRO A 396 -6.31 12.32 -19.55
CA PRO A 396 -6.84 12.90 -20.78
C PRO A 396 -8.36 13.06 -20.71
N THR A 397 -8.89 14.01 -21.46
CA THR A 397 -10.33 14.22 -21.62
C THR A 397 -10.66 14.22 -23.10
N SER A 398 -11.73 13.52 -23.46
CA SER A 398 -12.29 13.58 -24.81
C SER A 398 -13.70 14.14 -24.79
N LEU A 399 -14.05 14.88 -25.85
CA LEU A 399 -15.38 15.46 -26.00
C LEU A 399 -15.80 15.33 -27.46
N ALA A 400 -16.88 14.60 -27.71
CA ALA A 400 -17.53 14.61 -29.01
C ALA A 400 -18.44 15.83 -29.13
N PHE A 401 -18.47 16.48 -30.31
CA PHE A 401 -19.21 17.71 -30.53
C PHE A 401 -19.70 17.85 -31.98
N LYS A 402 -20.77 18.64 -32.15
CA LYS A 402 -21.33 19.06 -33.44
C LYS A 402 -20.79 20.45 -33.79
N TYR A 403 -20.21 20.60 -34.97
CA TYR A 403 -19.63 21.86 -35.42
C TYR A 403 -20.23 22.32 -36.75
N ASN A 404 -20.67 23.58 -36.81
CA ASN A 404 -21.22 24.19 -38.02
C ASN A 404 -20.27 25.30 -38.51
N ALA A 405 -19.48 25.02 -39.54
CA ALA A 405 -18.68 25.98 -40.27
C ALA A 405 -19.57 26.83 -41.20
N GLY A 406 -19.44 28.16 -41.15
CA GLY A 406 -20.01 29.05 -42.18
C GLY A 406 -21.53 28.96 -42.40
N GLY A 407 -22.29 28.48 -41.41
CA GLY A 407 -23.76 28.35 -41.49
C GLY A 407 -24.28 27.12 -42.24
N GLU A 408 -23.41 26.18 -42.63
CA GLU A 408 -23.85 24.86 -43.10
C GLU A 408 -24.42 24.05 -41.92
N GLU A 409 -25.60 23.48 -42.10
CA GLU A 409 -26.31 22.74 -41.07
C GLU A 409 -25.87 21.27 -41.06
N VAL A 410 -25.31 20.81 -39.94
CA VAL A 410 -25.07 19.38 -39.70
C VAL A 410 -26.40 18.73 -39.28
N PRO A 411 -26.81 17.59 -39.88
CA PRO A 411 -28.03 16.89 -39.47
C PRO A 411 -28.01 16.51 -37.98
N ASP A 412 -29.18 16.61 -37.33
CA ASP A 412 -29.36 16.16 -35.96
C ASP A 412 -29.14 14.65 -35.84
N ALA A 413 -28.56 14.24 -34.72
CA ALA A 413 -28.39 12.85 -34.36
C ALA A 413 -29.78 12.22 -34.12
N PRO A 414 -29.95 10.92 -34.43
CA PRO A 414 -31.16 10.21 -34.05
C PRO A 414 -31.39 10.32 -32.54
N ALA A 415 -32.67 10.39 -32.13
CA ALA A 415 -33.02 10.40 -30.72
C ALA A 415 -32.49 9.13 -30.01
N PRO A 416 -32.13 9.22 -28.72
CA PRO A 416 -31.77 8.04 -27.95
C PRO A 416 -32.91 7.01 -27.93
N GLU A 417 -32.55 5.75 -28.10
CA GLU A 417 -33.42 4.62 -27.82
C GLU A 417 -32.97 3.96 -26.52
N LEU A 418 -33.93 3.62 -25.65
CA LEU A 418 -33.64 3.06 -24.34
C LEU A 418 -34.66 1.98 -23.99
N THR A 419 -34.23 0.85 -23.46
CA THR A 419 -35.06 -0.19 -22.85
C THR A 419 -34.45 -0.62 -21.53
N LEU A 420 -35.32 -0.89 -20.55
CA LEU A 420 -34.97 -1.34 -19.21
C LEU A 420 -35.73 -2.62 -18.93
N GLU A 421 -35.07 -3.62 -18.34
CA GLU A 421 -35.71 -4.85 -17.88
C GLU A 421 -35.12 -5.32 -16.55
N THR A 422 -35.95 -5.94 -15.72
CA THR A 422 -35.49 -6.65 -14.51
C THR A 422 -34.96 -8.00 -14.91
N ILE A 423 -33.80 -8.39 -14.39
CA ILE A 423 -33.22 -9.73 -14.59
C ILE A 423 -33.17 -10.50 -13.26
N PRO A 424 -33.09 -11.85 -13.29
CA PRO A 424 -32.93 -12.66 -12.07
C PRO A 424 -31.67 -12.28 -11.28
N ALA A 425 -31.66 -12.54 -9.97
CA ALA A 425 -30.46 -12.34 -9.19
C ALA A 425 -29.36 -13.31 -9.63
N TYR A 426 -28.11 -12.83 -9.70
CA TYR A 426 -26.98 -13.71 -9.94
C TYR A 426 -26.77 -14.69 -8.79
N GLU A 427 -26.12 -15.82 -9.08
CA GLU A 427 -25.83 -16.85 -8.08
C GLU A 427 -25.07 -16.25 -6.88
N GLY A 428 -25.52 -16.59 -5.67
CA GLY A 428 -24.96 -16.06 -4.42
C GLY A 428 -25.64 -14.80 -3.88
N TYR A 429 -26.61 -14.22 -4.59
CA TYR A 429 -27.40 -13.07 -4.13
C TYR A 429 -28.86 -13.45 -3.86
N ASP A 430 -29.42 -12.87 -2.80
CA ASP A 430 -30.82 -13.10 -2.40
C ASP A 430 -31.76 -12.16 -3.17
N GLU A 431 -32.71 -12.74 -3.91
CA GLU A 431 -33.72 -11.99 -4.69
C GLU A 431 -34.56 -11.06 -3.82
N ALA A 432 -34.78 -11.38 -2.54
CA ALA A 432 -35.58 -10.59 -1.60
C ALA A 432 -34.84 -9.33 -1.09
N THR A 433 -33.55 -9.19 -1.42
CA THR A 433 -32.71 -8.04 -1.03
C THR A 433 -31.89 -7.50 -2.21
N SER A 434 -32.21 -7.92 -3.44
CA SER A 434 -31.43 -7.56 -4.63
C SER A 434 -32.29 -7.15 -5.83
N PHE A 435 -31.89 -6.06 -6.49
CA PHE A 435 -32.48 -5.55 -7.73
C PHE A 435 -31.43 -5.58 -8.83
N PHE A 436 -31.50 -6.61 -9.67
CA PHE A 436 -30.72 -6.70 -10.91
C PHE A 436 -31.53 -6.23 -12.12
N TYR A 437 -30.86 -5.57 -13.05
CA TYR A 437 -31.45 -4.94 -14.22
C TYR A 437 -30.56 -5.10 -15.45
N ARG A 438 -31.17 -4.94 -16.63
CA ARG A 438 -30.46 -4.75 -17.90
C ARG A 438 -30.93 -3.48 -18.59
N ILE A 439 -29.96 -2.72 -19.12
CA ILE A 439 -30.17 -1.53 -19.95
C ILE A 439 -29.72 -1.86 -21.38
N LYS A 440 -30.57 -1.57 -22.36
CA LYS A 440 -30.19 -1.58 -23.79
C LYS A 440 -30.59 -0.28 -24.44
N GLY A 441 -29.83 0.15 -25.44
CA GLY A 441 -30.18 1.35 -26.18
C GLY A 441 -29.44 1.52 -27.49
N ALA A 442 -29.70 2.65 -28.13
CA ALA A 442 -29.01 3.07 -29.34
C ALA A 442 -28.94 4.60 -29.38
N ASN A 443 -27.95 5.14 -30.10
CA ASN A 443 -27.73 6.60 -30.23
C ASN A 443 -27.52 7.32 -28.90
N ILE A 444 -26.89 6.66 -27.93
CA ILE A 444 -26.58 7.21 -26.62
C ILE A 444 -25.12 7.64 -26.60
N SER A 445 -24.84 8.83 -26.07
CA SER A 445 -23.47 9.34 -25.86
C SER A 445 -23.14 9.62 -24.40
N ALA A 446 -24.14 9.75 -23.53
CA ALA A 446 -23.97 9.89 -22.08
C ALA A 446 -25.25 9.48 -21.36
N GLY A 447 -25.17 9.24 -20.06
CA GLY A 447 -26.35 9.03 -19.24
C GLY A 447 -26.03 8.97 -17.75
N LYS A 448 -27.08 8.97 -16.95
CA LYS A 448 -27.07 8.84 -15.50
C LYS A 448 -28.06 7.77 -15.06
N ILE A 449 -27.71 7.07 -13.98
CA ILE A 449 -28.59 6.10 -13.32
C ILE A 449 -28.87 6.53 -11.88
N TYR A 450 -30.05 6.19 -11.40
CA TYR A 450 -30.46 6.48 -10.03
C TYR A 450 -31.38 5.40 -9.50
N LEU A 451 -31.11 4.91 -8.28
CA LEU A 451 -31.99 4.01 -7.56
C LEU A 451 -32.34 4.63 -6.20
N ASN A 452 -33.62 4.68 -5.88
CA ASN A 452 -34.06 4.93 -4.52
C ASN A 452 -35.38 4.23 -4.23
N LYS A 453 -35.80 4.24 -2.96
CA LYS A 453 -37.14 3.82 -2.56
C LYS A 453 -38.17 4.64 -3.34
N THR A 454 -39.15 3.98 -3.93
CA THR A 454 -40.22 4.62 -4.71
C THR A 454 -40.91 5.71 -3.89
N SER A 455 -41.16 5.44 -2.61
CA SER A 455 -41.77 6.40 -1.68
C SER A 455 -40.93 7.66 -1.42
N VAL A 456 -39.60 7.58 -1.54
CA VAL A 456 -38.70 8.75 -1.40
C VAL A 456 -38.77 9.61 -2.65
N ILE A 457 -38.74 8.99 -3.84
CA ILE A 457 -38.86 9.71 -5.12
C ILE A 457 -40.22 10.40 -5.21
N GLU A 458 -41.31 9.66 -5.04
CA GLU A 458 -42.68 10.19 -5.10
C GLU A 458 -42.95 11.21 -3.99
N GLY A 459 -42.41 10.98 -2.79
CA GLY A 459 -42.58 11.87 -1.64
C GLY A 459 -41.82 13.20 -1.74
N SER A 460 -40.83 13.31 -2.64
CA SER A 460 -40.05 14.54 -2.83
C SER A 460 -40.85 15.66 -3.49
N GLY A 461 -41.80 15.31 -4.38
CA GLY A 461 -42.50 16.27 -5.24
C GLY A 461 -41.61 16.96 -6.29
N ILE A 462 -40.36 16.51 -6.47
CA ILE A 462 -39.41 17.00 -7.47
C ILE A 462 -39.55 16.16 -8.76
N ASP A 463 -39.31 16.76 -9.92
CA ASP A 463 -39.28 16.03 -11.19
C ASP A 463 -38.15 14.98 -11.18
N ILE A 464 -38.43 13.78 -11.70
CA ILE A 464 -37.45 12.68 -11.69
C ILE A 464 -36.18 13.06 -12.47
N LYS A 465 -36.29 13.90 -13.50
CA LYS A 465 -35.13 14.41 -14.23
C LYS A 465 -34.21 15.22 -13.32
N ASP A 466 -34.78 16.12 -12.54
CA ASP A 466 -34.01 16.98 -11.62
C ASP A 466 -33.36 16.14 -10.51
N ILE A 467 -34.06 15.12 -10.01
CA ILE A 467 -33.50 14.15 -9.06
C ILE A 467 -32.31 13.40 -9.65
N ILE A 468 -32.43 12.86 -10.87
CA ILE A 468 -31.32 12.13 -11.52
C ILE A 468 -30.15 13.08 -11.79
N ASN A 469 -30.42 14.32 -12.21
CA ASN A 469 -29.35 15.29 -12.48
C ASN A 469 -28.58 15.68 -11.21
N GLU A 470 -29.25 15.77 -10.06
CA GLU A 470 -28.64 16.16 -8.79
C GLU A 470 -28.00 14.99 -8.04
N TYR A 471 -28.62 13.80 -8.07
CA TYR A 471 -28.24 12.66 -7.22
C TYR A 471 -27.86 11.39 -7.99
N GLY A 472 -27.99 11.39 -9.33
CA GLY A 472 -27.68 10.24 -10.18
C GLY A 472 -26.18 10.06 -10.41
N GLU A 473 -25.78 8.80 -10.56
CA GLU A 473 -24.43 8.40 -10.91
C GLU A 473 -24.25 8.43 -12.44
N ASP A 474 -23.15 9.03 -12.92
CA ASP A 474 -22.83 9.04 -14.35
C ASP A 474 -22.44 7.66 -14.84
N LEU A 475 -22.96 7.27 -16.00
CA LEU A 475 -22.52 6.09 -16.73
C LEU A 475 -21.15 6.36 -17.35
N SER A 476 -20.21 5.46 -17.12
CA SER A 476 -18.89 5.46 -17.76
C SER A 476 -18.96 5.11 -19.25
N ASP A 477 -17.93 5.48 -20.01
CA ASP A 477 -17.85 5.18 -21.45
C ASP A 477 -17.98 3.68 -21.73
N SER A 478 -17.37 2.81 -20.92
CA SER A 478 -17.50 1.35 -21.04
C SER A 478 -18.93 0.87 -20.83
N GLU A 479 -19.66 1.49 -19.89
CA GLU A 479 -21.07 1.13 -19.64
C GLU A 479 -21.95 1.60 -20.80
N ILE A 480 -21.69 2.79 -21.36
CA ILE A 480 -22.37 3.27 -22.58
C ILE A 480 -22.12 2.30 -23.75
N GLU A 481 -20.88 1.85 -23.95
CA GLU A 481 -20.53 0.86 -24.99
C GLU A 481 -21.30 -0.46 -24.81
N GLU A 482 -21.43 -0.96 -23.59
CA GLU A 482 -22.22 -2.16 -23.29
C GLU A 482 -23.72 -1.93 -23.53
N ILE A 483 -24.27 -0.77 -23.14
CA ILE A 483 -25.68 -0.40 -23.35
C ILE A 483 -26.04 -0.44 -24.84
N VAL A 484 -25.16 0.08 -25.71
CA VAL A 484 -25.40 0.13 -27.16
C VAL A 484 -25.00 -1.16 -27.89
N SER A 485 -24.45 -2.13 -27.16
CA SER A 485 -24.15 -3.46 -27.70
C SER A 485 -25.40 -4.32 -27.89
N GLU A 486 -25.27 -5.41 -28.64
CA GLU A 486 -26.37 -6.38 -28.79
C GLU A 486 -26.80 -7.00 -27.45
N ASN A 487 -25.87 -7.13 -26.49
CA ASN A 487 -26.11 -7.78 -25.21
C ASN A 487 -26.73 -6.86 -24.15
N GLY A 488 -26.49 -5.56 -24.24
CA GLY A 488 -26.85 -4.59 -23.20
C GLY A 488 -25.94 -4.64 -21.98
N TYR A 489 -26.09 -3.66 -21.12
CA TYR A 489 -25.40 -3.56 -19.84
C TYR A 489 -26.26 -4.17 -18.72
N GLU A 490 -25.67 -5.07 -17.93
CA GLU A 490 -26.33 -5.67 -16.77
C GLU A 490 -25.61 -5.33 -15.46
N ASN A 491 -26.37 -4.99 -14.42
CA ASN A 491 -25.82 -4.79 -13.08
C ASN A 491 -26.92 -4.97 -12.03
N GLY A 492 -26.60 -4.84 -10.74
CA GLY A 492 -27.59 -4.88 -9.69
C GLY A 492 -27.19 -4.22 -8.37
N PHE A 493 -28.21 -3.80 -7.64
CA PHE A 493 -28.12 -3.27 -6.30
C PHE A 493 -28.44 -4.37 -5.29
N ILE A 494 -27.63 -4.51 -4.25
CA ILE A 494 -27.71 -5.58 -3.24
C ILE A 494 -27.91 -5.00 -1.84
N LYS A 495 -28.30 -5.85 -0.89
CA LYS A 495 -28.54 -5.48 0.53
C LYS A 495 -29.66 -4.42 0.68
N LEU A 496 -30.65 -4.49 -0.21
CA LEU A 496 -31.84 -3.65 -0.16
C LEU A 496 -32.86 -4.20 0.84
N GLU A 497 -33.81 -3.36 1.25
CA GLU A 497 -34.80 -3.70 2.27
C GLU A 497 -35.91 -4.57 1.67
N THR A 498 -36.11 -5.77 2.22
CA THR A 498 -37.21 -6.67 1.84
C THR A 498 -38.57 -6.03 2.12
N GLY A 499 -39.53 -6.26 1.24
CA GLY A 499 -40.87 -5.68 1.28
C GLY A 499 -40.94 -4.22 0.83
N THR A 500 -39.84 -3.65 0.34
CA THR A 500 -39.76 -2.24 -0.09
C THR A 500 -39.76 -2.14 -1.62
N SER A 501 -40.53 -1.18 -2.14
CA SER A 501 -40.53 -0.83 -3.57
C SER A 501 -39.41 0.17 -3.88
N TYR A 502 -38.66 -0.12 -4.94
CA TYR A 502 -37.59 0.71 -5.45
C TYR A 502 -37.86 1.11 -6.90
N THR A 503 -37.58 2.36 -7.24
CA THR A 503 -37.63 2.87 -8.61
C THR A 503 -36.21 3.10 -9.10
N PHE A 504 -35.84 2.38 -10.14
CA PHE A 504 -34.62 2.55 -10.92
C PHE A 504 -34.91 3.48 -12.08
N ALA A 505 -34.21 4.60 -12.19
CA ALA A 505 -34.38 5.59 -13.23
C ALA A 505 -33.08 5.73 -14.03
N VAL A 506 -33.22 5.84 -15.35
CA VAL A 506 -32.12 5.99 -16.29
C VAL A 506 -32.42 7.17 -17.19
N LEU A 507 -31.56 8.18 -17.17
CA LEU A 507 -31.53 9.31 -18.07
C LEU A 507 -30.40 9.09 -19.07
N VAL A 508 -30.69 9.13 -20.37
CA VAL A 508 -29.67 9.06 -21.42
C VAL A 508 -29.82 10.24 -22.36
N GLN A 509 -28.73 10.64 -23.00
CA GLN A 509 -28.73 11.66 -24.04
C GLN A 509 -27.94 11.22 -25.26
N ASN A 510 -28.30 11.77 -26.42
CA ASN A 510 -27.49 11.65 -27.63
C ASN A 510 -26.46 12.79 -27.68
N ILE A 511 -25.64 12.74 -28.73
CA ILE A 511 -24.53 13.67 -28.93
C ILE A 511 -24.97 15.14 -29.17
N ASP A 512 -26.26 15.39 -29.42
CA ASP A 512 -26.82 16.74 -29.57
C ASP A 512 -27.53 17.21 -28.28
N GLY A 513 -27.45 16.44 -27.19
CA GLY A 513 -28.11 16.75 -25.92
C GLY A 513 -29.60 16.43 -25.90
N VAL A 514 -30.13 15.65 -26.85
CA VAL A 514 -31.51 15.17 -26.80
C VAL A 514 -31.60 14.06 -25.75
N GLU A 515 -32.42 14.27 -24.73
CA GLU A 515 -32.55 13.38 -23.58
C GLU A 515 -33.78 12.46 -23.65
N VAL A 516 -33.65 11.27 -23.06
CA VAL A 516 -34.73 10.31 -22.81
C VAL A 516 -34.58 9.76 -21.39
N ILE A 517 -35.69 9.68 -20.66
CA ILE A 517 -35.76 9.05 -19.32
C ILE A 517 -36.65 7.82 -19.38
N LYS A 518 -36.20 6.73 -18.75
CA LYS A 518 -37.05 5.59 -18.42
C LYS A 518 -36.88 5.18 -16.97
N THR A 519 -37.95 4.61 -16.42
CA THR A 519 -37.98 4.08 -15.07
C THR A 519 -38.42 2.62 -15.06
N LEU A 520 -37.90 1.86 -14.11
CA LEU A 520 -38.24 0.48 -13.83
C LEU A 520 -38.47 0.35 -12.32
N GLU A 521 -39.62 -0.21 -11.91
CA GLU A 521 -39.95 -0.39 -10.50
C GLU A 521 -39.92 -1.87 -10.12
N LYS A 522 -39.36 -2.18 -8.95
CA LYS A 522 -39.36 -3.54 -8.37
C LYS A 522 -39.65 -3.47 -6.88
N THR A 523 -40.56 -4.32 -6.41
CA THR A 523 -40.75 -4.60 -4.99
C THR A 523 -39.95 -5.85 -4.63
N LEU A 524 -39.12 -5.76 -3.60
CA LEU A 524 -38.22 -6.83 -3.17
C LEU A 524 -38.82 -7.71 -2.08
#